data_AF-A0A1V9A837-F1
#
_entry.id   AF-A0A1V9A837-F1
#
_cell.length_a   1.000
_cell.length_b   1.000
_cell.length_c   1.000
_cell.angle_alpha   90.00
_cell.angle_beta   90.00
_cell.angle_gamma   90.00
#
_symmetry.space_group_name_H-M   'P 1'
#
loop_
_entity.id
_entity.type
_entity.pdbx_description
1 polymer ?
#
loop_
_entity_poly.entity_id
_entity_poly.type
_entity_poly.pdbx_seq_one_letter_code
_entity_poly.pdbx_strand_id
1 'polypeptide(L)'
;MVAEVRRRGHKITPERIVRIARLLDDRIVWLEEGNEGSGLLHLMDPSRVQQFEKAGVNKSEIVDTIFRALTETKPIGIGSGDRLVYDVQHGNGTVRIALSVADNGYIVGANPRSKSRKVKPVHDATD
;
A
#
# COMPACT_ATOMS: atom_id res chain seq x y z
N MET A 1 -5.84 16.52 6.66
CA MET A 1 -6.09 15.35 5.78
C MET A 1 -7.46 14.71 6.03
N VAL A 2 -7.79 14.23 7.24
CA VAL A 2 -9.11 13.60 7.52
C VAL A 2 -10.31 14.48 7.11
N ALA A 3 -10.31 15.75 7.50
CA ALA A 3 -11.37 16.68 7.11
C ALA A 3 -11.47 16.88 5.59
N GLU A 4 -10.35 16.80 4.87
CA GLU A 4 -10.31 16.90 3.41
C GLU A 4 -10.91 15.66 2.76
N VAL A 5 -10.56 14.46 3.25
CA VAL A 5 -11.16 13.18 2.81
C VAL A 5 -12.68 13.20 3.01
N ARG A 6 -13.15 13.67 4.17
CA ARG A 6 -14.59 13.82 4.46
C ARG A 6 -15.26 14.85 3.54
N ARG A 7 -14.62 15.99 3.27
CA ARG A 7 -15.14 17.01 2.32
C ARG A 7 -15.26 16.46 0.90
N ARG A 8 -14.40 15.51 0.50
CA ARG A 8 -14.50 14.79 -0.79
C ARG A 8 -15.58 13.70 -0.78
N GLY A 9 -16.33 13.53 0.31
CA GLY A 9 -17.44 12.58 0.41
C GLY A 9 -17.02 11.15 0.74
N HIS A 10 -15.74 10.89 1.01
CA HIS A 10 -15.28 9.53 1.32
C HIS A 10 -15.54 9.17 2.78
N LYS A 11 -16.03 7.94 2.99
CA LYS A 11 -16.17 7.35 4.33
C LYS A 11 -14.78 7.08 4.90
N ILE A 12 -14.49 7.73 6.02
CA ILE A 12 -13.29 7.55 6.82
C ILE A 12 -13.69 7.60 8.29
N THR A 13 -13.12 6.69 9.10
CA THR A 13 -13.40 6.59 10.53
C THR A 13 -12.18 7.09 11.31
N PRO A 14 -12.13 8.37 11.72
CA PRO A 14 -10.92 8.98 12.28
C PRO A 14 -10.33 8.21 13.45
N GLU A 15 -11.19 7.65 14.29
CA GLU A 15 -10.83 6.92 15.50
C GLU A 15 -10.16 5.58 15.20
N ARG A 16 -10.31 5.06 13.97
CA ARG A 16 -9.73 3.79 13.51
C ARG A 16 -8.53 3.98 12.59
N ILE A 17 -8.13 5.22 12.30
CA ILE A 17 -6.99 5.49 11.42
C ILE A 17 -5.71 5.06 12.15
N VAL A 18 -4.98 4.17 11.51
CA VAL A 18 -3.62 3.77 11.92
C VAL A 18 -2.61 4.76 11.37
N ARG A 19 -2.77 5.15 10.08
CA ARG A 19 -1.91 6.13 9.43
C ARG A 19 -2.60 6.75 8.21
N ILE A 20 -2.28 8.00 7.92
CA ILE A 20 -2.76 8.76 6.77
C ILE A 20 -1.61 9.57 6.18
N ALA A 21 -1.52 9.63 4.85
CA ALA A 21 -0.46 10.34 4.15
C ALA A 21 -0.95 10.96 2.83
N ARG A 22 -0.19 11.95 2.34
CA ARG A 22 -0.34 12.50 0.99
C ARG A 22 0.75 11.91 0.09
N LEU A 23 0.35 11.48 -1.10
CA LEU A 23 1.25 10.92 -2.11
C LEU A 23 1.93 12.02 -2.93
N LEU A 24 2.89 11.64 -3.77
CA LEU A 24 3.59 12.56 -4.69
C LEU A 24 2.67 13.21 -5.72
N ASP A 25 1.49 12.64 -5.97
CA ASP A 25 0.46 13.15 -6.90
C ASP A 25 -0.71 13.84 -6.18
N ASP A 26 -0.48 14.31 -4.95
CA ASP A 26 -1.45 14.97 -4.06
C ASP A 26 -2.67 14.15 -3.63
N ARG A 27 -2.80 12.89 -4.05
CA ARG A 27 -3.82 11.99 -3.52
C ARG A 27 -3.56 11.71 -2.04
N ILE A 28 -4.63 11.54 -1.28
CA ILE A 28 -4.56 11.15 0.12
C ILE A 28 -4.85 9.66 0.22
N VAL A 29 -4.00 8.93 0.94
CA VAL A 29 -4.23 7.53 1.28
C VAL A 29 -4.27 7.35 2.79
N TRP A 30 -5.01 6.34 3.26
CA TRP A 30 -5.02 5.99 4.67
C TRP A 30 -5.17 4.50 4.90
N LEU A 31 -4.66 4.07 6.05
CA LEU A 31 -4.83 2.75 6.62
C LEU A 31 -5.71 2.87 7.86
N GLU A 32 -6.79 2.10 7.93
CA GLU A 32 -7.56 1.89 9.16
C GLU A 32 -7.26 0.51 9.76
N GLU A 33 -7.68 0.28 10.99
CA GLU A 33 -7.64 -1.03 11.66
C GLU A 33 -8.18 -2.15 10.75
N GLY A 34 -9.29 -1.88 10.05
CA GLY A 34 -9.87 -2.80 9.07
C GLY A 34 -10.48 -4.07 9.66
N ASN A 35 -10.47 -5.14 8.87
CA ASN A 35 -10.99 -6.46 9.20
C ASN A 35 -10.19 -7.55 8.46
N GLU A 36 -10.62 -8.82 8.50
CA GLU A 36 -9.89 -9.93 7.88
C GLU A 36 -9.69 -9.79 6.35
N GLY A 37 -10.53 -8.98 5.69
CA GLY A 37 -10.46 -8.72 4.25
C GLY A 37 -9.82 -7.40 3.84
N SER A 38 -9.57 -6.47 4.76
CA SER A 38 -8.96 -5.18 4.42
C SER A 38 -8.28 -4.47 5.60
N GLY A 39 -7.39 -3.53 5.31
CA GLY A 39 -6.78 -2.66 6.33
C GLY A 39 -5.71 -3.37 7.16
N LEU A 40 -5.41 -2.86 8.36
CA LEU A 40 -4.31 -3.35 9.18
C LEU A 40 -4.47 -4.82 9.55
N LEU A 41 -5.68 -5.25 9.96
CA LEU A 41 -5.91 -6.63 10.37
C LEU A 41 -5.59 -7.61 9.22
N HIS A 42 -6.01 -7.30 7.99
CA HIS A 42 -5.67 -8.09 6.81
C HIS A 42 -4.15 -8.10 6.50
N LEU A 43 -3.47 -6.96 6.67
CA LEU A 43 -2.01 -6.86 6.49
C LEU A 43 -1.24 -7.69 7.53
N MET A 44 -1.80 -7.82 8.72
CA MET A 44 -1.20 -8.52 9.86
C MET A 44 -1.62 -9.99 9.95
N ASP A 45 -2.38 -10.50 8.97
CA ASP A 45 -2.65 -11.93 8.83
C ASP A 45 -1.33 -12.73 8.90
N PRO A 46 -1.25 -13.83 9.68
CA PRO A 46 0.00 -14.57 9.86
C PRO A 46 0.65 -15.04 8.56
N SER A 47 -0.16 -15.46 7.56
CA SER A 47 0.36 -15.88 6.27
C SER A 47 0.95 -14.70 5.48
N ARG A 48 0.36 -13.51 5.63
CA ARG A 48 0.85 -12.28 5.01
C ARG A 48 2.14 -11.81 5.67
N VAL A 49 2.18 -11.77 6.99
CA VAL A 49 3.37 -11.38 7.76
C VAL A 49 4.55 -12.29 7.40
N GLN A 50 4.35 -13.61 7.36
CA GLN A 50 5.40 -14.55 6.98
C GLN A 50 5.94 -14.30 5.56
N GLN A 51 5.09 -13.87 4.62
CA GLN A 51 5.55 -13.52 3.27
C GLN A 51 6.47 -12.29 3.30
N PHE A 52 6.13 -11.27 4.10
CA PHE A 52 6.96 -10.06 4.25
C PHE A 52 8.29 -10.38 4.94
N GLU A 53 8.28 -11.21 5.97
CA GLU A 53 9.50 -11.64 6.67
C GLU A 53 10.43 -12.42 5.71
N LYS A 54 9.88 -13.31 4.88
CA LYS A 54 10.63 -13.99 3.80
C LYS A 54 11.20 -13.03 2.76
N ALA A 55 10.60 -11.86 2.60
CA ALA A 55 11.09 -10.79 1.74
C ALA A 55 12.05 -9.82 2.47
N GLY A 56 12.36 -10.08 3.75
CA GLY A 56 13.27 -9.28 4.56
C GLY A 56 12.64 -8.07 5.26
N VAL A 57 11.31 -8.02 5.38
CA VAL A 57 10.59 -6.96 6.12
C VAL A 57 10.02 -7.55 7.40
N ASN A 58 10.48 -7.08 8.57
CA ASN A 58 9.94 -7.56 9.84
C ASN A 58 8.49 -7.09 10.05
N LYS A 59 7.71 -7.85 10.83
CA LYS A 59 6.31 -7.52 11.14
C LYS A 59 6.09 -6.05 11.54
N SER A 60 6.95 -5.52 12.40
CA SER A 60 6.87 -4.13 12.89
C SER A 60 7.13 -3.08 11.82
N GLU A 61 7.80 -3.44 10.72
CA GLU A 61 8.24 -2.53 9.65
C GLU A 61 7.30 -2.57 8.43
N ILE A 62 6.32 -3.47 8.40
CA ILE A 62 5.42 -3.65 7.26
C ILE A 62 4.67 -2.35 6.95
N VAL A 63 4.07 -1.71 7.95
CA VAL A 63 3.32 -0.47 7.75
C VAL A 63 4.24 0.65 7.25
N ASP A 64 5.42 0.81 7.84
CA ASP A 64 6.40 1.81 7.42
C ASP A 64 6.85 1.58 5.98
N THR A 65 7.16 0.34 5.62
CA THR A 65 7.61 -0.01 4.27
C THR A 65 6.52 0.24 3.22
N ILE A 66 5.25 -0.08 3.54
CA ILE A 66 4.11 0.23 2.66
C ILE A 66 3.95 1.72 2.45
N PHE A 67 4.02 2.52 3.51
CA PHE A 67 3.86 3.97 3.38
C PHE A 67 5.02 4.59 2.61
N ARG A 68 6.26 4.14 2.84
CA ARG A 68 7.41 4.56 2.03
C ARG A 68 7.23 4.22 0.55
N ALA A 69 6.69 3.04 0.23
CA ALA A 69 6.33 2.69 -1.14
C ALA A 69 5.41 3.73 -1.79
N LEU A 70 4.39 4.17 -1.04
CA LEU A 70 3.36 5.08 -1.53
C LEU A 70 3.86 6.53 -1.61
N THR A 71 4.66 6.98 -0.64
CA THR A 71 5.03 8.39 -0.49
C THR A 71 6.37 8.75 -1.10
N GLU A 72 7.29 7.80 -1.28
CA GLU A 72 8.66 8.06 -1.71
C GLU A 72 8.96 7.57 -3.13
N THR A 73 8.10 6.71 -3.69
CA THR A 73 8.37 6.08 -4.99
C THR A 73 7.17 6.18 -5.94
N LYS A 74 7.45 5.98 -7.23
CA LYS A 74 6.42 5.82 -8.27
C LYS A 74 6.16 4.34 -8.50
N PRO A 75 4.93 3.93 -8.85
CA PRO A 75 4.68 2.55 -9.24
C PRO A 75 5.50 2.18 -10.48
N ILE A 76 6.11 0.99 -10.46
CA ILE A 76 6.90 0.44 -11.56
C ILE A 76 6.04 -0.37 -12.55
N GLY A 77 4.77 -0.56 -12.25
CA GLY A 77 3.84 -1.31 -13.09
C GLY A 77 2.61 -1.82 -12.36
N ILE A 78 1.80 -2.59 -13.08
CA ILE A 78 0.55 -3.18 -12.61
C ILE A 78 0.72 -4.70 -12.50
N GLY A 79 0.27 -5.25 -11.37
CA GLY A 79 0.31 -6.68 -11.06
C GLY A 79 -1.03 -7.39 -11.24
N SER A 80 -1.11 -8.58 -10.65
CA SER A 80 -2.36 -9.35 -10.60
C SER A 80 -3.43 -8.59 -9.82
N GLY A 81 -4.67 -8.59 -10.32
CA GLY A 81 -5.80 -7.86 -9.72
C GLY A 81 -5.64 -6.35 -9.77
N ASP A 82 -5.00 -5.83 -10.82
CA ASP A 82 -4.77 -4.41 -11.11
C ASP A 82 -4.07 -3.62 -10.00
N ARG A 83 -3.30 -4.34 -9.18
CA ARG A 83 -2.54 -3.77 -8.07
C ARG A 83 -1.32 -3.03 -8.58
N LEU A 84 -1.14 -1.79 -8.12
CA LEU A 84 0.10 -1.06 -8.36
C LEU A 84 1.27 -1.75 -7.66
N VAL A 85 2.39 -1.82 -8.36
CA VAL A 85 3.61 -2.49 -7.89
C VAL A 85 4.69 -1.46 -7.68
N TYR A 86 5.40 -1.56 -6.56
CA TYR A 86 6.44 -0.62 -6.16
C TYR A 86 7.71 -1.40 -5.82
N ASP A 87 8.85 -0.80 -6.13
CA ASP A 87 10.14 -1.19 -5.57
C ASP A 87 10.53 -0.18 -4.49
N VAL A 88 10.86 -0.66 -3.30
CA VAL A 88 11.11 0.16 -2.11
C VAL A 88 12.43 -0.26 -1.50
N GLN A 89 13.32 0.70 -1.23
CA GLN A 89 14.56 0.38 -0.50
C GLN A 89 14.24 0.04 0.94
N HIS A 90 14.76 -1.06 1.45
CA HIS A 90 14.59 -1.49 2.84
C HIS A 90 15.86 -2.21 3.32
N GLY A 91 16.47 -1.68 4.39
CA GLY A 91 17.82 -2.06 4.79
C GLY A 91 18.80 -1.86 3.62
N ASN A 92 19.60 -2.88 3.34
CA ASN A 92 20.58 -2.89 2.24
C ASN A 92 20.02 -3.41 0.92
N GLY A 93 18.71 -3.69 0.84
CA GLY A 93 18.08 -4.30 -0.31
C GLY A 93 16.85 -3.55 -0.79
N THR A 94 16.25 -4.05 -1.86
CA THR A 94 14.98 -3.54 -2.39
C THR A 94 13.91 -4.61 -2.25
N VAL A 95 12.76 -4.24 -1.70
CA VAL A 95 11.57 -5.08 -1.58
C VAL A 95 10.56 -4.65 -2.62
N ARG A 96 9.99 -5.62 -3.34
CA ARG A 96 8.92 -5.36 -4.30
C ARG A 96 7.58 -5.65 -3.67
N ILE A 97 6.65 -4.69 -3.71
CA ILE A 97 5.35 -4.78 -3.05
C ILE A 97 4.25 -4.53 -4.08
N ALA A 98 3.23 -5.39 -4.11
CA ALA A 98 1.98 -5.11 -4.81
C ALA A 98 0.96 -4.57 -3.80
N LEU A 99 0.38 -3.41 -4.08
CA LEU A 99 -0.53 -2.69 -3.21
C LEU A 99 -1.93 -2.58 -3.83
N SER A 100 -2.93 -2.89 -3.00
CA SER A 100 -4.35 -2.64 -3.28
C SER A 100 -4.76 -1.41 -2.50
N VAL A 101 -4.98 -0.31 -3.22
CA VAL A 101 -5.55 0.93 -2.69
C VAL A 101 -6.87 1.12 -3.41
N ALA A 102 -7.97 1.27 -2.69
CA ALA A 102 -9.27 1.56 -3.27
C ALA A 102 -9.28 2.99 -3.86
N ASP A 103 -10.20 3.26 -4.78
CA ASP A 103 -10.28 4.55 -5.50
C ASP A 103 -10.41 5.77 -4.57
N ASN A 104 -10.98 5.57 -3.38
CA ASN A 104 -11.11 6.62 -2.37
C ASN A 104 -9.81 6.92 -1.62
N GLY A 105 -8.77 6.09 -1.72
CA GLY A 105 -7.50 6.20 -0.99
C GLY A 105 -7.33 5.21 0.16
N TYR A 106 -8.33 4.38 0.45
CA TYR A 106 -8.24 3.37 1.52
C TYR A 106 -7.29 2.23 1.13
N ILE A 107 -6.31 1.93 1.99
CA ILE A 107 -5.39 0.82 1.81
C ILE A 107 -6.10 -0.48 2.20
N VAL A 108 -6.41 -1.29 1.19
CA VAL A 108 -7.08 -2.59 1.36
C VAL A 108 -6.07 -3.65 1.77
N GLY A 109 -4.91 -3.72 1.10
CA GLY A 109 -3.91 -4.75 1.40
C GLY A 109 -2.64 -4.64 0.57
N ALA A 110 -1.61 -5.37 0.99
CA ALA A 110 -0.28 -5.33 0.41
C ALA A 110 0.35 -6.71 0.47
N ASN A 111 1.07 -7.11 -0.57
CA ASN A 111 1.81 -8.38 -0.59
C ASN A 111 3.23 -8.12 -1.10
N PRO A 112 4.26 -8.74 -0.53
CA PRO A 112 5.55 -8.79 -1.20
C PRO A 112 5.42 -9.62 -2.48
N ARG A 113 6.24 -9.30 -3.47
CA ARG A 113 6.20 -9.95 -4.77
C ARG A 113 7.62 -10.26 -5.23
N SER A 114 7.81 -11.43 -5.84
CA SER A 114 9.10 -11.75 -6.46
C SER A 114 9.43 -10.74 -7.58
N LYS A 115 10.69 -10.30 -7.61
CA LYS A 115 11.21 -9.42 -8.67
C LYS A 115 11.21 -10.07 -10.05
N SER A 116 11.22 -11.41 -10.12
CA SER A 116 11.14 -12.14 -11.40
C SER A 116 9.75 -12.12 -12.05
N ARG A 117 8.70 -11.74 -11.31
CA ARG A 117 7.35 -11.65 -11.87
C ARG A 117 7.21 -10.39 -12.71
N LYS A 118 6.79 -10.56 -13.97
CA LYS A 118 6.49 -9.46 -14.89
C LYS A 118 5.39 -8.55 -14.34
N VAL A 119 5.52 -7.27 -14.61
CA VAL A 119 4.52 -6.22 -14.35
C VAL A 119 4.06 -5.67 -15.70
N LYS A 120 2.78 -5.33 -15.80
CA LYS A 120 2.28 -4.56 -16.94
C LYS A 120 2.73 -3.10 -16.78
N PRO A 121 2.90 -2.32 -17.86
CA PRO A 121 3.13 -0.89 -17.75
C PRO A 121 2.00 -0.22 -16.95
N VAL A 122 2.34 0.83 -16.20
CA VAL A 122 1.32 1.78 -15.74
C VAL A 122 0.86 2.51 -17.00
N HIS A 123 -0.41 2.42 -17.35
CA HIS A 123 -0.92 3.28 -18.42
C HIS A 123 -0.97 4.70 -17.87
N ASP A 124 -0.21 5.61 -18.48
CA ASP A 124 -0.42 7.03 -18.27
C ASP A 124 -1.84 7.34 -18.75
N ALA A 125 -2.67 7.88 -17.85
CA ALA A 125 -3.93 8.48 -18.24
C ALA A 125 -3.61 9.79 -18.97
N THR A 126 -3.18 9.66 -20.21
CA THR A 126 -3.18 10.72 -21.22
C THR A 126 -3.90 10.15 -22.42
N ASP A 127 -5.21 10.31 -22.41
CA ASP A 127 -6.07 10.58 -23.56
C ASP A 127 -7.19 11.52 -23.09
#